data_AF-A0A7Y5KG01-F1
#
_entry.id   AF-A0A7Y5KG01-F1
#
_cell.length_a   1.000
_cell.length_b   1.000
_cell.length_c   1.000
_cell.angle_alpha   90.00
_cell.angle_beta   90.00
_cell.angle_gamma   90.00
#
_symmetry.space_group_name_H-M   'P 1'
#
loop_
_entity.id
_entity.type
_entity.pdbx_description
1 polymer ?
#
loop_
_entity_poly.entity_id
_entity_poly.type
_entity_poly.pdbx_seq_one_letter_code
_entity_poly.pdbx_strand_id
1 'polypeptide(L)' 'MQLRVKYGEVALGRQVRAAGGKWNREKQFWELPYDKALQLGLSNRIVESSQQ' A
#
# COMPACT_ATOMS: atom_id res chain seq x y z
N MET A 1 9.22 -1.59 -3.45
CA MET A 1 8.69 -1.24 -2.11
C MET A 1 7.31 -1.84 -1.95
N GLN A 2 7.02 -2.47 -0.80
CA GLN A 2 5.73 -3.09 -0.50
C GLN A 2 4.98 -2.18 0.48
N LEU A 3 3.75 -1.76 0.14
CA LEU A 3 2.95 -0.88 0.99
C LEU A 3 2.10 -1.74 1.92
N ARG A 4 2.48 -1.88 3.20
CA ARG A 4 1.67 -2.63 4.16
C ARG A 4 0.43 -1.83 4.57
N VAL A 5 -0.58 -1.83 3.72
CA VAL A 5 -1.91 -1.34 4.06
C VAL A 5 -2.58 -2.38 4.96
N LYS A 6 -2.91 -1.98 6.20
CA LYS A 6 -3.56 -2.86 7.17
C LYS A 6 -4.97 -3.22 6.67
N TYR A 7 -5.33 -4.50 6.78
CA TYR A 7 -6.65 -5.01 6.39
C TYR A 7 -7.73 -4.35 7.26
N GLY A 8 -8.65 -3.60 6.65
CA GLY A 8 -9.75 -2.92 7.36
C GLY A 8 -10.15 -1.56 6.75
N GLU A 9 -9.23 -0.87 6.07
CA GLU A 9 -9.54 0.41 5.43
C GLU A 9 -9.97 0.22 3.96
N VAL A 10 -11.24 -0.14 3.75
CA VAL A 10 -11.84 -0.30 2.40
C VAL A 10 -11.63 0.95 1.53
N ALA A 11 -11.67 2.14 2.14
CA ALA A 11 -11.38 3.41 1.48
C ALA A 11 -9.93 3.49 0.96
N LEU A 12 -8.97 3.01 1.75
CA LEU A 12 -7.56 3.02 1.38
C LEU A 12 -7.27 1.97 0.30
N GLY A 13 -7.89 0.79 0.40
CA GLY A 13 -7.85 -0.20 -0.68
C GLY A 13 -8.42 0.33 -2.00
N ARG A 14 -9.50 1.13 -1.96
CA ARG A 14 -10.04 1.82 -3.15
C ARG A 14 -9.05 2.85 -3.71
N GLN A 15 -8.44 3.68 -2.87
CA GLN A 15 -7.43 4.66 -3.32
C GLN A 15 -6.22 3.97 -3.94
N VAL A 16 -5.71 2.93 -3.30
CA VAL A 16 -4.56 2.18 -3.80
C VAL A 16 -4.90 1.49 -5.12
N ARG A 17 -6.08 0.87 -5.25
CA ARG A 17 -6.55 0.31 -6.52
C ARG A 17 -6.71 1.37 -7.61
N ALA A 18 -7.26 2.54 -7.28
CA ALA A 18 -7.42 3.65 -8.23
C ALA A 18 -6.07 4.22 -8.70
N ALA A 19 -5.05 4.16 -7.85
CA ALA A 19 -3.67 4.54 -8.19
C ALA A 19 -2.89 3.46 -8.95
N GLY A 20 -3.53 2.33 -9.28
CA GLY A 20 -2.91 1.21 -10.00
C GLY A 20 -2.23 0.17 -9.10
N GLY A 21 -2.48 0.23 -7.78
CA GLY A 21 -1.98 -0.74 -6.83
C GLY A 21 -2.65 -2.11 -6.99
N LYS A 22 -1.85 -3.16 -6.78
CA LYS A 22 -2.26 -4.56 -6.89
C LYS A 22 -2.53 -5.13 -5.51
N TRP A 23 -3.62 -5.87 -5.36
CA TRP A 23 -3.88 -6.60 -4.13
C TRP A 23 -3.12 -7.92 -4.13
N ASN A 24 -2.22 -8.12 -3.17
CA ASN A 24 -1.52 -9.38 -2.97
C ASN A 24 -2.30 -10.21 -1.94
N ARG A 25 -3.04 -11.21 -2.42
CA ARG A 25 -3.87 -12.08 -1.57
C ARG A 25 -3.06 -12.99 -0.66
N GLU A 26 -1.88 -13.41 -1.11
CA GLU A 26 -1.00 -14.32 -0.37
C GLU A 26 -0.41 -13.63 0.86
N LYS A 27 0.01 -12.37 0.70
CA LYS A 27 0.56 -11.57 1.80
C LYS A 27 -0.49 -10.73 2.53
N GLN A 28 -1.71 -10.66 1.99
CA GLN A 28 -2.79 -9.78 2.47
C GLN A 28 -2.36 -8.30 2.56
N PHE A 29 -1.57 -7.83 1.59
CA PHE A 29 -1.13 -6.44 1.48
C PHE A 29 -1.36 -5.87 0.09
N TRP A 30 -1.38 -4.55 0.01
CA TRP A 30 -1.43 -3.85 -1.26
C TRP A 30 -0.01 -3.55 -1.77
N GLU A 31 0.24 -3.88 -3.01
CA GLU A 31 1.49 -3.53 -3.70
C GLU A 31 1.24 -2.27 -4.52
N LEU A 32 1.97 -1.20 -4.21
CA LEU A 32 1.87 0.07 -4.90
C LEU A 32 3.30 0.62 -5.14
N PRO A 33 3.57 1.23 -6.31
CA PRO A 33 4.83 1.94 -6.54
C PRO A 33 5.03 3.05 -5.50
N TYR A 34 6.28 3.27 -5.08
CA TYR A 34 6.63 4.27 -4.07
C TYR A 34 6.19 5.68 -4.45
N ASP A 35 6.43 6.10 -5.70
CA ASP A 35 5.94 7.37 -6.24
C ASP A 35 4.42 7.55 -6.11
N LYS A 36 3.65 6.47 -6.31
CA LYS A 36 2.20 6.52 -6.16
C LYS A 36 1.80 6.57 -4.69
N ALA A 37 2.51 5.88 -3.81
CA ALA A 37 2.30 6.00 -2.37
C ALA A 37 2.61 7.43 -1.88
N LEU A 38 3.66 8.07 -2.41
CA LEU A 38 3.99 9.48 -2.14
C LEU A 38 2.89 10.43 -2.65
N GLN A 39 2.43 10.26 -3.90
CA GLN A 39 1.34 11.07 -4.47
C GLN A 39 0.03 10.96 -3.69
N LEU A 40 -0.24 9.81 -3.09
CA LEU A 40 -1.41 9.59 -2.24
C LEU A 40 -1.22 10.08 -0.79
N GLY A 41 -0.04 10.61 -0.44
CA GLY A 41 0.27 10.99 0.95
C GLY A 41 0.36 9.78 1.89
N LEU A 42 0.52 8.58 1.36
CA LEU A 42 0.64 7.33 2.13
C LEU A 42 2.08 7.08 2.61
N SER A 43 3.00 8.03 2.41
CA SER A 43 4.41 8.00 2.83
C SER A 43 4.59 7.53 4.28
N ASN A 44 3.79 8.07 5.21
CA ASN A 44 3.86 7.74 6.64
C ASN A 44 3.30 6.35 6.98
N ARG A 45 2.70 5.67 6.01
CA ARG A 45 2.14 4.31 6.11
C ARG A 45 2.90 3.31 5.23
N ILE A 46 3.95 3.76 4.53
CA ILE A 46 4.87 2.87 3.82
C ILE A 46 5.68 2.15 4.87
N VAL A 47 5.30 0.90 5.12
CA VAL A 47 6.10 0.03 5.96
C VAL A 47 7.24 -0.44 5.09
N GLU A 48 8.38 0.23 5.21
CA GLU A 48 9.61 -0.27 4.65
C GLU A 48 9.83 -1.66 5.24
N SER A 49 10.10 -2.65 4.39
CA SER A 49 10.44 -4.01 4.81
C SER A 49 11.82 -4.04 5.46
N SER A 50 12.13 -3.10 6.35
CA SER A 50 13.25 -3.18 7.27
C SER A 50 12.78 -4.03 8.44
N GLN A 51 12.78 -5.35 8.23
CA GLN A 51 12.88 -6.27 9.37
C GLN A 51 14.24 -6.01 10.01
N GLN A 52 14.21 -5.56 11.26
CA GLN A 52 15.27 -5.76 12.23
C GLN A 52 14.61 -6.17 13.53
#